data_AF-A0ABD7V1H6-F1
#
_entry.id   AF-A0ABD7V1H6-F1
#
_cell.length_a   1.000
_cell.length_b   1.000
_cell.length_c   1.000
_cell.angle_alpha   90.00
_cell.angle_beta   90.00
_cell.angle_gamma   90.00
#
_symmetry.space_group_name_H-M   'P 1'
#
loop_
_entity.id
_entity.type
_entity.pdbx_description
1 polymer ?
#
loop_
_entity_poly.entity_id
_entity_poly.type
_entity_poly.pdbx_seq_one_letter_code
_entity_poly.pdbx_strand_id
1 'polypeptide(L)'
;MTATSEIFRSVPSRGAVDQRRVGTPDATATGVARLSDYRTVGEPGSANLPRPSLSDREVEVLLAWLAAESKEEAAARLFISASTVSTHLARIRAKYTAVGRPAPTKTHLFARALQDGYTSLDRW
;
A
#
# COMPACT_ATOMS: atom_id res chain seq x y z
N MET A 1 2.78 -48.37 -9.24
CA MET A 1 2.87 -47.76 -10.59
C MET A 1 1.64 -46.90 -10.78
N THR A 2 1.73 -45.62 -10.43
CA THR A 2 0.60 -44.68 -10.50
C THR A 2 1.08 -43.46 -11.27
N ALA A 3 0.67 -43.38 -12.53
CA ALA A 3 0.88 -42.22 -13.39
C ALA A 3 -0.14 -41.14 -13.00
N THR A 4 0.32 -39.90 -12.81
CA THR A 4 -0.55 -38.73 -12.63
C THR A 4 0.06 -37.55 -13.38
N SER A 5 -0.44 -37.41 -14.60
CA SER A 5 -0.81 -36.17 -15.30
C SER A 5 0.15 -34.98 -15.33
N GLU A 6 0.75 -34.78 -16.51
CA GLU A 6 1.24 -33.52 -17.04
C GLU A 6 0.08 -32.58 -17.44
N ILE A 7 0.14 -31.30 -17.05
CA ILE A 7 -0.50 -30.19 -17.79
C ILE A 7 0.43 -28.97 -17.69
N PHE A 8 1.42 -28.88 -18.58
CA PHE A 8 2.20 -27.67 -18.81
C PHE A 8 1.61 -26.94 -20.01
N ARG A 9 1.01 -25.77 -19.78
CA ARG A 9 0.34 -24.98 -20.80
C ARG A 9 1.38 -24.19 -21.60
N SER A 10 1.58 -24.63 -22.84
CA SER A 10 2.29 -23.90 -23.88
C SER A 10 1.56 -22.60 -24.25
N VAL A 11 2.31 -21.50 -24.36
CA VAL A 11 1.88 -20.25 -25.01
C VAL A 11 2.99 -19.84 -25.97
N PRO A 12 2.73 -19.75 -27.29
CA PRO A 12 3.63 -19.07 -28.21
C PRO A 12 3.06 -17.75 -28.73
N SER A 13 3.97 -16.99 -29.34
CA SER A 13 3.79 -15.85 -30.27
C SER A 13 3.99 -14.47 -29.66
N ARG A 14 5.18 -13.87 -29.83
CA ARG A 14 5.59 -13.03 -30.99
C ARG A 14 4.64 -11.85 -31.23
N GLY A 15 5.08 -10.67 -30.80
CA GLY A 15 4.64 -9.37 -31.28
C GLY A 15 5.82 -8.41 -31.19
N ALA A 16 6.41 -8.11 -32.33
CA ALA A 16 7.50 -7.15 -32.47
C ALA A 16 6.98 -5.74 -32.15
N VAL A 17 7.67 -5.03 -31.26
CA VAL A 17 7.37 -3.63 -30.96
C VAL A 17 8.10 -2.76 -32.00
N ASP A 18 7.29 -2.12 -32.86
CA ASP A 18 7.69 -1.16 -33.89
C ASP A 18 8.39 0.04 -33.24
N GLN A 19 9.70 0.16 -33.46
CA GLN A 19 10.51 1.31 -33.09
C GLN A 19 10.28 2.43 -34.12
N ARG A 20 9.31 3.31 -33.86
CA ARG A 20 9.18 4.57 -34.59
C ARG A 20 9.16 5.77 -33.66
N ARG A 21 10.36 6.36 -33.57
CA ARG A 21 10.62 7.80 -33.60
C ARG A 21 10.11 8.64 -32.42
N VAL A 22 10.83 8.58 -31.31
CA VAL A 22 10.91 9.74 -30.38
C VAL A 22 11.83 10.77 -31.02
N GLY A 23 11.27 11.94 -31.33
CA GLY A 23 12.05 13.10 -31.74
C GLY A 23 12.98 13.54 -30.62
N THR A 24 14.25 13.66 -30.94
CA THR A 24 15.27 14.32 -30.12
C THR A 24 14.83 15.77 -29.86
N PRO A 25 14.71 16.24 -28.61
CA PRO A 25 14.77 17.67 -28.36
C PRO A 25 16.21 18.12 -28.62
N ASP A 26 16.35 18.99 -29.62
CA ASP A 26 17.58 19.68 -29.98
C ASP A 26 18.20 20.34 -28.73
N ALA A 27 19.43 19.92 -28.43
CA ALA A 27 20.19 20.30 -27.28
C ALA A 27 20.95 21.59 -27.58
N THR A 28 20.31 22.75 -27.42
CA THR A 28 21.02 24.03 -27.32
C THR A 28 20.38 24.98 -26.32
N ALA A 29 20.46 24.65 -25.04
CA ALA A 29 20.38 25.61 -23.95
C ALA A 29 21.10 25.04 -22.73
N THR A 30 22.37 25.41 -22.54
CA THR A 30 23.11 25.20 -21.29
C THR A 30 22.52 26.12 -20.21
N GLY A 31 21.32 25.78 -19.74
CA GLY A 31 20.80 26.21 -18.46
C GLY A 31 20.81 24.98 -17.57
N VAL A 32 21.68 24.94 -16.57
CA VAL A 32 21.54 23.98 -15.48
C VAL A 32 20.13 24.12 -14.92
N ALA A 33 19.31 23.07 -15.06
CA ALA A 33 17.98 23.03 -14.48
C ALA A 33 18.12 23.42 -13.00
N ARG A 34 17.59 24.57 -12.63
CA ARG A 34 17.65 25.03 -11.25
C ARG A 34 16.76 24.09 -10.44
N LEU A 35 17.13 23.82 -9.20
CA LEU A 35 16.25 23.09 -8.27
C LEU A 35 14.84 23.71 -8.20
N SER A 36 14.73 25.01 -8.49
CA SER A 36 13.50 25.78 -8.66
C SER A 36 12.60 25.30 -9.81
N ASP A 37 13.16 24.74 -10.87
CA ASP A 37 12.42 24.28 -12.05
C ASP A 37 11.67 22.96 -11.78
N TYR A 38 12.11 22.20 -10.77
CA TYR A 38 11.36 21.04 -10.26
C TYR A 38 10.16 21.43 -9.40
N ARG A 39 10.06 22.71 -9.01
CA ARG A 39 9.00 23.18 -8.14
C ARG A 39 7.92 23.90 -8.93
N THR A 40 7.20 23.20 -9.80
CA THR A 40 5.88 23.62 -10.29
C THR A 40 5.06 22.42 -10.79
N VAL A 41 4.47 21.67 -9.86
CA VAL A 41 3.07 21.20 -9.96
C VAL A 41 2.56 21.27 -8.52
N GLY A 42 1.54 22.09 -8.29
CA GLY A 42 1.10 22.64 -7.00
C GLY A 42 1.44 21.82 -5.77
N GLU A 43 2.11 22.43 -4.79
CA GLU A 43 2.04 21.99 -3.40
C GLU A 43 0.56 21.72 -3.10
N PRO A 44 0.11 20.45 -2.94
CA PRO A 44 -1.23 20.21 -2.45
C PRO A 44 -1.15 20.59 -0.98
N GLY A 45 -1.33 21.89 -0.69
CA GLY A 45 -1.11 22.50 0.61
C GLY A 45 -1.74 21.61 1.65
N SER A 46 -0.88 20.91 2.42
CA SER A 46 -1.21 19.83 3.35
C SER A 46 -2.65 19.38 3.23
N ALA A 47 -3.02 18.78 2.08
CA ALA A 47 -4.41 18.42 1.84
C ALA A 47 -4.78 17.52 3.00
N ASN A 48 -5.68 18.00 3.87
CA ASN A 48 -6.08 17.29 5.07
C ASN A 48 -6.82 16.04 4.60
N LEU A 49 -6.04 14.99 4.30
CA LEU A 49 -6.54 13.78 3.72
C LEU A 49 -7.54 13.23 4.73
N PRO A 50 -8.79 12.94 4.31
CA PRO A 50 -9.83 12.55 5.23
C PRO A 50 -9.37 11.31 6.02
N ARG A 51 -9.30 11.47 7.34
CA ARG A 51 -8.91 10.41 8.29
C ARG A 51 -10.16 9.64 8.67
N PRO A 52 -10.17 8.30 8.57
CA PRO A 52 -11.32 7.53 9.04
C PRO A 52 -11.42 7.60 10.56
N SER A 53 -12.64 7.59 11.08
CA SER A 53 -12.89 7.44 12.51
C SER A 53 -12.75 5.96 12.91
N LEU A 54 -11.54 5.54 13.26
CA LEU A 54 -11.31 4.24 13.89
C LEU A 54 -11.66 4.32 15.38
N SER A 55 -12.31 3.27 15.91
CA SER A 55 -12.52 3.18 17.36
C SER A 55 -11.22 2.79 18.08
N ASP A 56 -11.16 3.03 19.39
CA ASP A 56 -9.97 2.66 20.19
C ASP A 56 -9.62 1.19 20.02
N ARG A 57 -10.63 0.31 20.07
CA ARG A 57 -10.42 -1.13 19.85
C ARG A 57 -9.93 -1.47 18.45
N GLU A 58 -10.35 -0.74 17.42
CA GLU A 58 -9.83 -0.93 16.07
C GLU A 58 -8.37 -0.48 15.96
N VAL A 59 -7.99 0.61 16.62
CA VAL A 59 -6.60 1.08 16.67
C VAL A 59 -5.73 0.07 17.42
N GLU A 60 -6.17 -0.46 18.56
CA GLU A 60 -5.46 -1.52 19.29
C GLU A 60 -5.21 -2.75 18.41
N VAL A 61 -6.26 -3.24 17.73
CA VAL A 61 -6.15 -4.41 16.83
C VAL A 61 -5.23 -4.12 15.65
N LEU A 62 -5.31 -2.92 15.08
CA LEU A 62 -4.42 -2.48 14.00
C LEU A 62 -2.95 -2.54 14.44
N LEU A 63 -2.62 -1.93 15.57
CA LEU A 63 -1.25 -1.85 16.07
C LEU A 63 -0.71 -3.23 16.50
N ALA A 64 -1.54 -4.06 17.13
CA ALA A 64 -1.16 -5.43 17.47
C ALA A 64 -0.90 -6.28 16.23
N TRP A 65 -1.75 -6.18 15.20
CA TRP A 65 -1.56 -6.87 13.93
C TRP A 65 -0.31 -6.40 13.18
N LEU A 66 -0.03 -5.10 13.20
CA LEU A 66 1.19 -4.57 12.59
C LEU A 66 2.46 -5.17 13.23
N ALA A 67 2.43 -5.41 14.55
CA ALA A 67 3.55 -5.94 15.37
C ALA A 67 3.68 -7.45 15.44
N ALA A 68 2.84 -8.19 14.72
CA ALA A 68 2.81 -9.65 14.73
C ALA A 68 3.04 -10.20 13.33
N GLU A 69 3.68 -11.35 13.20
CA GLU A 69 3.88 -12.03 11.91
C GLU A 69 2.63 -12.79 11.45
N SER A 70 1.76 -13.16 12.40
CA SER A 70 0.54 -13.92 12.15
C SER A 70 -0.68 -13.38 12.91
N LYS A 71 -1.88 -13.73 12.43
CA LYS A 71 -3.13 -13.25 13.06
C LYS A 71 -3.33 -13.92 14.41
N GLU A 72 -2.82 -15.13 14.54
CA GLU A 72 -2.79 -15.95 15.74
C GLU A 72 -1.94 -15.26 16.81
N GLU A 73 -0.78 -14.75 16.44
CA GLU A 73 0.09 -13.99 17.35
C GLU A 73 -0.57 -12.67 17.80
N ALA A 74 -1.15 -11.91 16.86
CA ALA A 74 -1.88 -10.69 17.20
C ALA A 74 -3.08 -10.97 18.13
N ALA A 75 -3.79 -12.07 17.87
CA ALA A 75 -4.94 -12.50 18.65
C ALA A 75 -4.54 -12.90 20.08
N ALA A 76 -3.43 -13.63 20.23
CA ALA A 76 -2.88 -14.01 21.53
C ALA A 76 -2.53 -12.79 22.39
N ARG A 77 -1.89 -11.76 21.81
CA ARG A 77 -1.55 -10.51 22.51
C ARG A 77 -2.77 -9.74 23.00
N LEU A 78 -3.91 -9.86 22.30
CA LEU A 78 -5.15 -9.13 22.60
C LEU A 78 -6.22 -9.98 23.30
N PHE A 79 -5.89 -11.23 23.64
CA PHE A 79 -6.81 -12.21 24.26
C PHE A 79 -8.13 -12.38 23.49
N ILE A 80 -8.06 -12.44 22.16
CA ILE A 80 -9.21 -12.68 21.25
C ILE A 80 -8.87 -13.82 20.28
N SER A 81 -9.81 -14.14 19.38
CA SER A 81 -9.56 -15.13 18.32
C SER A 81 -8.99 -14.51 17.04
N ALA A 82 -8.27 -15.30 16.23
CA ALA A 82 -7.75 -14.87 14.93
C ALA A 82 -8.87 -14.50 13.92
N SER A 83 -10.05 -15.11 14.05
CA SER A 83 -11.23 -14.73 13.27
C SER A 83 -11.74 -13.35 13.68
N THR A 84 -11.79 -13.04 14.99
CA THR A 84 -12.11 -11.69 15.49
C THR A 84 -11.13 -10.64 14.97
N VAL A 85 -9.82 -10.92 14.99
CA VAL A 85 -8.80 -10.04 14.36
C VAL A 85 -9.12 -9.81 12.88
N SER A 86 -9.44 -10.87 12.13
CA SER A 86 -9.80 -10.75 10.72
C SER A 86 -11.03 -9.86 10.49
N THR A 87 -12.05 -10.00 11.34
CA THR A 87 -13.26 -9.15 11.29
C THR A 87 -12.92 -7.68 11.55
N HIS A 88 -12.09 -7.38 12.55
CA HIS A 88 -11.63 -6.00 12.81
C HIS A 88 -10.84 -5.43 11.62
N LEU A 89 -9.90 -6.20 11.06
CA LEU A 89 -9.13 -5.76 9.88
C LEU A 89 -10.03 -5.48 8.67
N ALA A 90 -11.06 -6.29 8.45
CA ALA A 90 -12.03 -6.04 7.38
C ALA A 90 -12.79 -4.71 7.60
N ARG A 91 -13.23 -4.43 8.84
CA ARG A 91 -13.90 -3.17 9.19
C ARG A 91 -12.98 -1.96 9.02
N ILE A 92 -11.73 -2.06 9.49
CA ILE A 92 -10.73 -1.01 9.34
C ILE A 92 -10.50 -0.69 7.87
N ARG A 93 -10.31 -1.72 7.03
CA ARG A 93 -10.15 -1.56 5.58
C ARG A 93 -11.38 -0.89 4.95
N ALA A 94 -12.58 -1.29 5.34
CA ALA A 94 -13.80 -0.67 4.86
C ALA A 94 -13.87 0.82 5.22
N LYS A 95 -13.50 1.20 6.45
CA LYS A 95 -13.43 2.60 6.89
C LYS A 95 -12.43 3.42 6.07
N TYR A 96 -11.25 2.85 5.80
CA TYR A 96 -10.25 3.48 4.94
C TYR A 96 -10.73 3.63 3.49
N THR A 97 -11.41 2.63 2.93
CA THR A 97 -12.01 2.72 1.60
C THR A 97 -13.13 3.76 1.55
N ALA A 98 -13.95 3.88 2.59
CA ALA A 98 -15.04 4.85 2.67
C ALA A 98 -14.57 6.31 2.62
N VAL A 99 -13.36 6.60 3.09
CA VAL A 99 -12.72 7.92 2.97
C VAL A 99 -11.83 8.05 1.72
N GLY A 100 -11.92 7.12 0.77
CA GLY A 100 -11.15 7.17 -0.48
C GLY A 100 -9.66 6.82 -0.34
N ARG A 101 -9.26 6.18 0.76
CA ARG A 101 -7.86 5.85 1.08
C ARG A 101 -7.67 4.34 1.30
N PRO A 102 -7.92 3.48 0.30
CA PRO A 102 -7.91 2.02 0.47
C PRO A 102 -6.56 1.51 1.01
N ALA A 103 -6.64 0.48 1.86
CA ALA A 103 -5.46 -0.15 2.47
C ALA A 103 -5.55 -1.69 2.46
N PRO A 104 -5.43 -2.33 1.28
CA PRO A 104 -5.72 -3.76 1.12
C PRO A 104 -4.68 -4.68 1.77
N THR A 105 -3.43 -4.22 1.93
CA THR A 105 -2.32 -5.04 2.48
C THR A 105 -1.87 -4.55 3.86
N LYS A 106 -1.11 -5.37 4.58
CA LYS A 106 -0.51 -5.00 5.88
C LYS A 106 0.36 -3.75 5.75
N THR A 107 1.18 -3.68 4.70
CA THR A 107 2.02 -2.50 4.40
C THR A 107 1.20 -1.25 4.12
N HIS A 108 0.10 -1.34 3.39
CA HIS A 108 -0.77 -0.18 3.18
C HIS A 108 -1.40 0.29 4.50
N LEU A 109 -1.85 -0.63 5.36
CA LEU A 109 -2.36 -0.28 6.68
C LEU A 109 -1.29 0.38 7.55
N PHE A 110 -0.04 -0.08 7.47
CA PHE A 110 1.09 0.56 8.16
C PHE A 110 1.32 2.00 7.68
N ALA A 111 1.38 2.21 6.36
CA ALA A 111 1.52 3.54 5.77
C ALA A 111 0.38 4.49 6.19
N ARG A 112 -0.86 3.99 6.24
CA ARG A 112 -2.00 4.76 6.74
C ARG A 112 -1.90 5.05 8.23
N ALA A 113 -1.47 4.09 9.04
CA ALA A 113 -1.26 4.29 10.48
C ALA A 113 -0.22 5.38 10.77
N LEU A 114 0.85 5.46 9.98
CA LEU A 114 1.85 6.52 10.06
C LEU A 114 1.28 7.88 9.65
N GLN A 115 0.61 7.95 8.49
CA GLN A 115 -0.03 9.19 8.01
C GLN A 115 -1.07 9.73 8.98
N ASP A 116 -1.80 8.82 9.63
CA ASP A 116 -2.87 9.16 10.56
C ASP A 116 -2.37 9.19 12.01
N GLY A 117 -1.06 9.20 12.26
CA GLY A 117 -0.49 9.38 13.60
C GLY A 117 -0.88 8.32 14.65
N TYR A 118 -1.36 7.15 14.22
CA TYR A 118 -1.61 6.01 15.11
C TYR A 118 -0.31 5.33 15.54
N THR A 119 0.76 5.55 14.77
CA THR A 119 2.10 5.04 15.08
C THR A 119 3.18 5.93 14.46
N SER A 120 4.43 5.70 14.85
CA SER A 120 5.63 6.39 14.37
C SER A 120 6.74 5.37 14.11
N LEU A 121 7.72 5.70 13.27
CA LEU A 121 8.76 4.76 12.84
C LEU A 121 9.70 4.34 13.97
N ASP A 122 9.92 5.19 14.97
CA ASP A 122 10.76 4.91 16.14
C ASP A 122 10.23 3.77 17.04
N ARG A 123 8.96 3.38 16.86
CA ARG A 123 8.30 2.33 17.64
C ARG A 123 8.52 0.91 17.09
N TRP A 124 9.15 0.76 15.93
CA TRP A 124 9.23 -0.49 15.15
C TRP A 124 10.68 -0.89 14.90
#